data_AF-A0A4U0XXJ8-F1
#
_entry.id   AF-A0A4U0XXJ8-F1
#
_cell.length_a   1.000
_cell.length_b   1.000
_cell.length_c   1.000
_cell.angle_alpha   90.00
_cell.angle_beta   90.00
_cell.angle_gamma   90.00
#
_symmetry.space_group_name_H-M   'P 1'
#
loop_
_entity.id
_entity.type
_entity.pdbx_description
1 polymer ?
#
loop_
_entity_poly.entity_id
_entity_poly.type
_entity_poly.pdbx_seq_one_letter_code
_entity_poly.pdbx_strand_id
1 'polypeptide(L)'
;MAPIPISDIPTLTDLYSSQDLQPSNDTLPNATSKYNTQISLIRTDITTLATDAIVNAANDSLLGGGGVDGAIHRAAGPNLLRDCRELDGCDTGDAKITDAYRLPCKKVIHAVGPIYGSASARRAGGHGKLLASCYTRSLDLAAQAGCKSIAFSALSTGVYGYPSGEAAETAIAAVKGWLEEDEGRAGKMERVVFCSFLEKDERAYGRWIPKFFPPASTEKAAENGEAEQEKAADAEPSSTTTEGTSEVPVLPDVPTKEPTEDLQPDGQPEAKKAKRDDGTGTNDKL
;
A
#
# COMPACT_ATOMS: atom_id res chain seq x y z
N MET A 1 -15.98 10.39 -12.73
CA MET A 1 -16.31 10.61 -11.31
C MET A 1 -15.89 12.04 -10.97
N ALA A 2 -16.60 12.74 -10.08
CA ALA A 2 -16.15 14.06 -9.63
C ALA A 2 -14.84 13.91 -8.84
N PRO A 3 -13.87 14.84 -8.97
CA PRO A 3 -12.68 14.83 -8.13
C PRO A 3 -13.02 14.93 -6.64
N ILE A 4 -12.28 14.21 -5.80
CA ILE A 4 -12.38 14.27 -4.34
C ILE A 4 -11.33 15.27 -3.84
N PRO A 5 -11.71 16.44 -3.31
CA PRO A 5 -10.76 17.41 -2.78
C PRO A 5 -10.14 16.90 -1.47
N ILE A 6 -8.92 17.35 -1.18
CA ILE A 6 -8.18 16.95 0.03
C ILE A 6 -8.92 17.28 1.34
N SER A 7 -9.77 18.29 1.33
CA SER A 7 -10.64 18.67 2.47
C SER A 7 -11.67 17.60 2.82
N ASP A 8 -12.08 16.78 1.86
CA ASP A 8 -13.15 15.80 2.01
C ASP A 8 -12.58 14.42 2.37
N ILE A 9 -11.26 14.28 2.38
CA ILE A 9 -10.58 13.05 2.81
C ILE A 9 -10.38 13.11 4.33
N PRO A 10 -10.96 12.17 5.10
CA PRO A 10 -10.87 12.19 6.56
C PRO A 10 -9.42 11.95 7.03
N THR A 11 -9.02 12.66 8.07
CA THR A 11 -7.77 12.42 8.80
C THR A 11 -7.92 11.25 9.75
N LEU A 12 -6.83 10.75 10.35
CA LEU A 12 -6.94 9.74 11.40
C LEU A 12 -7.75 10.25 12.59
N THR A 13 -7.62 11.54 12.95
CA THR A 13 -8.43 12.16 14.00
C THR A 13 -9.93 12.05 13.69
N ASP A 14 -10.31 12.30 12.44
CA ASP A 14 -11.72 12.18 12.00
C ASP A 14 -12.18 10.72 12.05
N LEU A 15 -11.37 9.79 11.52
CA LEU A 15 -11.69 8.36 11.49
C LEU A 15 -11.80 7.72 12.88
N TYR A 16 -10.98 8.16 13.85
CA TYR A 16 -11.15 7.74 15.24
C TYR A 16 -12.42 8.30 15.86
N SER A 17 -12.74 9.56 15.56
CA SER A 17 -13.93 10.23 16.10
C SER A 17 -15.23 9.65 15.53
N SER A 18 -15.24 9.25 14.25
CA SER A 18 -16.37 8.58 13.60
C SER A 18 -16.44 7.08 13.88
N GLN A 19 -15.43 6.50 14.53
CA GLN A 19 -15.27 5.06 14.78
C GLN A 19 -15.06 4.21 13.50
N ASP A 20 -14.74 4.84 12.37
CA ASP A 20 -14.35 4.14 11.14
C ASP A 20 -12.95 3.51 11.23
N LEU A 21 -12.11 3.99 12.16
CA LEU A 21 -10.85 3.37 12.55
C LEU A 21 -10.85 3.05 14.04
N GLN A 22 -10.55 1.79 14.37
CA GLN A 22 -10.54 1.32 15.76
C GLN A 22 -9.15 1.50 16.39
N PRO A 23 -9.04 1.94 17.65
CA PRO A 23 -7.77 1.95 18.38
C PRO A 23 -7.18 0.54 18.51
N SER A 24 -5.86 0.43 18.66
CA SER A 24 -5.21 -0.85 18.98
C SER A 24 -4.82 -0.91 20.46
N ASN A 25 -5.00 -2.06 21.09
CA ASN A 25 -4.51 -2.35 22.44
C ASN A 25 -3.01 -2.73 22.46
N ASP A 26 -2.37 -2.79 21.29
CA ASP A 26 -0.98 -3.23 21.08
C ASP A 26 -0.21 -2.16 20.29
N THR A 27 -0.02 -1.00 20.92
CA THR A 27 0.72 0.13 20.33
C THR A 27 2.22 -0.08 20.41
N LEU A 28 2.95 0.39 19.38
CA LEU A 28 4.41 0.32 19.37
C LEU A 28 5.02 1.28 20.42
N PRO A 29 6.23 0.99 20.96
CA PRO A 29 6.87 1.85 21.96
C PRO A 29 7.12 3.30 21.52
N ASN A 30 7.26 3.53 20.21
CA ASN A 30 7.47 4.85 19.62
C ASN A 30 6.20 5.41 18.95
N ALA A 31 5.03 4.89 19.29
CA ALA A 31 3.76 5.36 18.77
C ALA A 31 3.49 6.82 19.17
N THR A 32 2.81 7.58 18.30
CA THR A 32 2.54 9.00 18.53
C THR A 32 1.25 9.45 17.86
N SER A 33 0.47 10.31 18.52
CA SER A 33 -0.72 10.93 17.94
C SER A 33 -0.43 12.26 17.22
N LYS A 34 0.83 12.74 17.28
CA LYS A 34 1.26 14.06 16.76
C LYS A 34 0.85 14.31 15.31
N TYR A 35 0.85 13.27 14.48
CA TYR A 35 0.62 13.36 13.04
C TYR A 35 -0.80 12.93 12.62
N ASN A 36 -1.72 12.67 13.57
CA ASN A 36 -3.06 12.15 13.25
C ASN A 36 -3.88 13.08 12.35
N THR A 37 -3.63 14.38 12.36
CA THR A 37 -4.26 15.37 11.47
C THR A 37 -3.58 15.47 10.09
N GLN A 38 -2.37 14.93 9.95
CA GLN A 38 -1.62 14.90 8.68
C GLN A 38 -1.76 13.56 7.95
N ILE A 39 -2.13 12.49 8.63
CA ILE A 39 -2.31 11.17 8.01
C ILE A 39 -3.80 10.96 7.69
N SER A 40 -4.07 10.40 6.51
CA SER A 40 -5.40 9.97 6.06
C SER A 40 -5.37 8.53 5.57
N LEU A 41 -6.49 7.83 5.71
CA LEU A 41 -6.74 6.51 5.11
C LEU A 41 -8.04 6.58 4.33
N ILE A 42 -8.03 6.12 3.08
CA ILE A 42 -9.22 6.06 2.24
C ILE A 42 -9.15 4.88 1.27
N ARG A 43 -10.30 4.26 0.98
CA ARG A 43 -10.43 3.27 -0.10
C ARG A 43 -11.18 3.87 -1.29
N THR A 44 -10.46 4.19 -2.36
CA THR A 44 -11.03 4.79 -3.57
C THR A 44 -10.10 4.61 -4.79
N ASP A 45 -10.54 5.06 -5.96
CA ASP A 45 -9.68 5.21 -7.13
C ASP A 45 -8.78 6.45 -6.95
N ILE A 46 -7.47 6.22 -6.82
CA ILE A 46 -6.48 7.27 -6.59
C ILE A 46 -6.47 8.34 -7.70
N THR A 47 -6.91 7.99 -8.92
CA THR A 47 -6.99 8.94 -10.05
C THR A 47 -8.05 10.02 -9.86
N THR A 48 -8.92 9.87 -8.87
CA THR A 48 -9.97 10.84 -8.54
C THR A 48 -9.55 11.86 -7.49
N LEU A 49 -8.40 11.69 -6.84
CA LEU A 49 -7.95 12.54 -5.73
C LEU A 49 -7.34 13.85 -6.24
N ALA A 50 -7.87 14.99 -5.77
CA ALA A 50 -7.32 16.31 -6.03
C ALA A 50 -6.31 16.71 -4.93
N THR A 51 -5.20 15.97 -4.86
CA THR A 51 -4.01 16.26 -4.04
C THR A 51 -2.95 16.99 -4.86
N ASP A 52 -1.86 17.45 -4.24
CA ASP A 52 -0.73 18.00 -5.01
C ASP A 52 -0.01 16.90 -5.77
N ALA A 53 0.24 15.74 -5.14
CA ALA A 53 0.84 14.58 -5.79
C ALA A 53 0.05 13.29 -5.53
N ILE A 54 0.09 12.38 -6.50
CA ILE A 54 -0.24 10.96 -6.29
C ILE A 54 0.97 10.09 -6.61
N VAL A 55 1.08 8.95 -5.95
CA VAL A 55 2.17 7.99 -6.14
C VAL A 55 1.66 6.75 -6.87
N ASN A 56 2.20 6.56 -8.06
CA ASN A 56 1.97 5.42 -8.92
C ASN A 56 2.87 4.24 -8.51
N ALA A 57 2.29 3.04 -8.41
CA ALA A 57 3.03 1.78 -8.35
C ALA A 57 3.47 1.38 -9.77
N ALA A 58 4.57 1.97 -10.23
CA ALA A 58 5.09 1.79 -11.58
C ALA A 58 5.98 0.54 -11.70
N ASN A 59 6.31 0.20 -12.93
CA ASN A 59 7.39 -0.73 -13.27
C ASN A 59 8.64 0.03 -13.71
N ASP A 60 9.77 -0.67 -13.81
CA ASP A 60 11.09 -0.12 -14.15
C ASP A 60 11.13 0.67 -15.47
N SER A 61 10.29 0.34 -16.44
CA SER A 61 10.24 1.09 -17.71
C SER A 61 9.59 2.47 -17.59
N LEU A 62 8.73 2.70 -16.58
CA LEU A 62 7.83 3.85 -16.45
C LEU A 62 6.82 4.04 -17.61
N LEU A 63 6.72 3.09 -18.55
CA LEU A 63 5.90 3.23 -19.76
C LEU A 63 4.44 2.78 -19.58
N GLY A 64 3.97 2.74 -18.33
CA GLY A 64 2.66 2.24 -17.95
C GLY A 64 2.59 0.71 -17.85
N GLY A 65 1.38 0.20 -17.61
CA GLY A 65 1.14 -1.22 -17.41
C GLY A 65 -0.33 -1.53 -17.09
N GLY A 66 -0.53 -2.60 -16.32
CA GLY A 66 -1.85 -2.94 -15.76
C GLY A 66 -2.14 -2.24 -14.43
N GLY A 67 -3.21 -2.67 -13.74
CA GLY A 67 -3.51 -2.20 -12.38
C GLY A 67 -3.65 -0.68 -12.25
N VAL A 68 -3.13 -0.14 -11.14
CA VAL A 68 -3.18 1.31 -10.85
C VAL A 68 -2.33 2.13 -11.83
N ASP A 69 -1.21 1.58 -12.31
CA ASP A 69 -0.33 2.22 -13.29
C ASP A 69 -1.08 2.50 -14.60
N GLY A 70 -1.74 1.47 -15.13
CA GLY A 70 -2.60 1.62 -16.30
C GLY A 70 -3.77 2.58 -16.07
N ALA A 71 -4.36 2.59 -14.87
CA ALA A 71 -5.44 3.53 -14.53
C ALA A 71 -4.95 4.99 -14.54
N ILE A 72 -3.80 5.25 -13.94
CA ILE A 72 -3.16 6.58 -13.90
C ILE A 72 -2.82 7.04 -15.33
N HIS A 73 -2.18 6.21 -16.15
CA HIS A 73 -1.86 6.57 -17.53
C HIS A 73 -3.11 6.86 -18.38
N ARG A 74 -4.18 6.07 -18.24
CA ARG A 74 -5.44 6.32 -18.96
C ARG A 74 -6.09 7.63 -18.52
N ALA A 75 -6.11 7.91 -17.22
CA ALA A 75 -6.73 9.09 -16.64
C ALA A 75 -5.94 10.37 -16.97
N ALA A 76 -4.61 10.35 -16.88
CA ALA A 76 -3.74 11.47 -17.20
C ALA A 76 -3.72 11.81 -18.70
N GLY A 77 -3.86 10.79 -19.55
CA GLY A 77 -3.79 10.93 -21.00
C GLY A 77 -2.38 10.77 -21.57
N PRO A 78 -2.23 10.86 -22.91
CA PRO A 78 -1.02 10.42 -23.61
C PRO A 78 0.24 11.23 -23.30
N ASN A 79 0.09 12.47 -22.81
CA ASN A 79 1.23 13.30 -22.47
C ASN A 79 2.02 12.76 -21.27
N LEU A 80 1.37 12.06 -20.32
CA LEU A 80 2.08 11.40 -19.22
C LEU A 80 3.10 10.39 -19.73
N LEU A 81 2.70 9.57 -20.70
CA LEU A 81 3.60 8.60 -21.32
C LEU A 81 4.74 9.29 -22.10
N ARG A 82 4.49 10.46 -22.68
CA ARG A 82 5.54 11.23 -23.35
C ARG A 82 6.63 11.65 -22.37
N ASP A 83 6.25 12.21 -21.22
CA ASP A 83 7.23 12.58 -20.19
C ASP A 83 7.95 11.36 -19.63
N CYS A 84 7.23 10.25 -19.38
CA CYS A 84 7.87 9.02 -18.90
C CYS A 84 8.97 8.50 -19.84
N ARG A 85 8.83 8.71 -21.16
CA ARG A 85 9.87 8.31 -22.13
C ARG A 85 11.14 9.14 -22.02
N GLU A 86 11.05 10.35 -21.49
CA GLU A 86 12.20 11.24 -21.28
C GLU A 86 12.93 10.94 -19.96
N LEU A 87 12.38 10.05 -19.12
CA LEU A 87 12.93 9.73 -17.81
C LEU A 87 13.91 8.54 -17.82
N ASP A 88 14.05 7.78 -18.90
CA ASP A 88 14.93 6.60 -18.99
C ASP A 88 14.69 5.55 -17.88
N GLY A 89 13.43 5.22 -17.60
CA GLY A 89 13.05 4.19 -16.62
C GLY A 89 13.27 4.62 -15.15
N CYS A 90 13.21 3.69 -14.20
CA CYS A 90 13.45 3.94 -12.79
C CYS A 90 13.88 2.66 -12.06
N ASP A 91 14.88 2.77 -11.19
CA ASP A 91 15.39 1.63 -10.42
C ASP A 91 14.42 1.22 -9.31
N THR A 92 14.43 -0.07 -8.97
CA THR A 92 13.68 -0.57 -7.81
C THR A 92 14.12 0.12 -6.53
N GLY A 93 13.16 0.64 -5.76
CA GLY A 93 13.43 1.41 -4.54
C GLY A 93 13.58 2.92 -4.76
N ASP A 94 13.48 3.40 -6.00
CA ASP A 94 13.55 4.82 -6.35
C ASP A 94 12.20 5.32 -6.91
N ALA A 95 12.13 6.62 -7.16
CA ALA A 95 10.97 7.27 -7.76
C ALA A 95 11.36 8.42 -8.69
N LYS A 96 10.50 8.74 -9.65
CA LYS A 96 10.63 9.91 -10.54
C LYS A 96 9.31 10.68 -10.63
N ILE A 97 9.37 11.96 -10.96
CA ILE A 97 8.21 12.87 -10.92
C ILE A 97 7.90 13.43 -12.32
N THR A 98 6.61 13.55 -12.64
CA THR A 98 6.08 14.12 -13.89
C THR A 98 4.90 15.06 -13.59
N ASP A 99 4.44 15.78 -14.62
CA ASP A 99 3.15 16.48 -14.55
C ASP A 99 1.98 15.49 -14.63
N ALA A 100 0.85 15.84 -13.99
CA ALA A 100 -0.30 14.94 -13.88
C ALA A 100 -1.34 15.10 -15.00
N TYR A 101 -1.20 16.13 -15.85
CA TYR A 101 -2.03 16.35 -17.02
C TYR A 101 -3.52 16.47 -16.74
N ARG A 102 -4.32 15.48 -17.15
CA ARG A 102 -5.79 15.49 -17.00
C ARG A 102 -6.23 15.02 -15.62
N LEU A 103 -5.32 14.48 -14.80
CA LEU A 103 -5.64 14.09 -13.44
C LEU A 103 -6.01 15.32 -12.60
N PRO A 104 -6.83 15.16 -11.55
CA PRO A 104 -7.14 16.25 -10.63
C PRO A 104 -5.95 16.68 -9.76
N CYS A 105 -4.96 15.80 -9.59
CA CYS A 105 -3.73 16.15 -8.88
C CYS A 105 -2.77 16.99 -9.75
N LYS A 106 -1.72 17.56 -9.15
CA LYS A 106 -0.76 18.40 -9.89
C LYS A 106 0.42 17.60 -10.45
N LYS A 107 0.87 16.59 -9.70
CA LYS A 107 2.05 15.76 -10.01
C LYS A 107 1.75 14.27 -9.90
N VAL A 108 2.43 13.48 -10.71
CA VAL A 108 2.50 12.02 -10.54
C VAL A 108 3.92 11.66 -10.18
N ILE A 109 4.08 10.92 -9.08
CA ILE A 109 5.36 10.36 -8.66
C ILE A 109 5.31 8.86 -8.97
N HIS A 110 6.19 8.39 -9.85
CA HIS A 110 6.28 7.02 -10.28
C HIS A 110 7.32 6.31 -9.43
N ALA A 111 6.88 5.43 -8.51
CA ALA A 111 7.76 4.67 -7.64
C ALA A 111 7.81 3.20 -8.07
N VAL A 112 9.01 2.62 -8.13
CA VAL A 112 9.21 1.23 -8.54
C VAL A 112 9.47 0.36 -7.32
N GLY A 113 8.40 -0.27 -6.83
CA GLY A 113 8.47 -1.17 -5.69
C GLY A 113 9.16 -2.50 -6.02
N PRO A 114 9.67 -3.24 -5.01
CA PRO A 114 10.27 -4.55 -5.25
C PRO A 114 9.22 -5.61 -5.59
N ILE A 115 9.61 -6.56 -6.44
CA ILE A 115 8.89 -7.82 -6.63
C ILE A 115 9.19 -8.72 -5.43
N TYR A 116 8.15 -9.12 -4.68
CA TYR A 116 8.30 -9.91 -3.47
C TYR A 116 8.87 -11.30 -3.78
N GLY A 117 9.78 -11.79 -2.93
CA GLY A 117 10.47 -13.05 -3.15
C GLY A 117 11.51 -13.06 -4.27
N SER A 118 11.71 -11.97 -5.03
CA SER A 118 12.76 -11.89 -6.06
C SER A 118 14.18 -11.92 -5.48
N ALA A 119 15.11 -12.56 -6.20
CA ALA A 119 16.51 -12.63 -5.80
C ALA A 119 17.25 -11.29 -5.95
N SER A 120 16.85 -10.46 -6.92
CA SER A 120 17.39 -9.12 -7.12
C SER A 120 17.12 -8.23 -5.91
N ALA A 121 15.88 -8.19 -5.42
CA ALA A 121 15.53 -7.39 -4.24
C ALA A 121 16.28 -7.83 -2.98
N ARG A 122 16.50 -9.14 -2.78
CA ARG A 122 17.32 -9.64 -1.66
C ARG A 122 18.76 -9.13 -1.73
N ARG A 123 19.37 -9.12 -2.92
CA ARG A 123 20.74 -8.60 -3.11
C ARG A 123 20.82 -7.08 -2.97
N ALA A 124 19.77 -6.37 -3.34
CA ALA A 124 19.69 -4.91 -3.30
C ALA A 124 19.29 -4.34 -1.91
N GLY A 125 19.45 -5.13 -0.83
CA GLY A 125 19.22 -4.67 0.55
C GLY A 125 17.90 -5.10 1.19
N GLY A 126 17.13 -5.96 0.52
CA GLY A 126 15.92 -6.57 1.05
C GLY A 126 14.64 -5.84 0.65
N HIS A 127 13.54 -6.61 0.58
CA HIS A 127 12.24 -6.12 0.12
C HIS A 127 11.71 -4.95 0.97
N GLY A 128 11.80 -5.05 2.29
CA GLY A 128 11.34 -3.99 3.19
C GLY A 128 12.11 -2.67 3.01
N LYS A 129 13.44 -2.73 2.84
CA LYS A 129 14.27 -1.54 2.63
C LYS A 129 13.94 -0.84 1.30
N LEU A 130 13.79 -1.61 0.23
CA LEU A 130 13.45 -1.07 -1.10
C LEU A 130 12.04 -0.48 -1.09
N LEU A 131 11.08 -1.16 -0.47
CA LEU A 131 9.72 -0.64 -0.34
C LEU A 131 9.71 0.65 0.49
N ALA A 132 10.37 0.68 1.65
CA ALA A 132 10.50 1.89 2.46
C ALA A 132 11.12 3.06 1.68
N SER A 133 12.16 2.77 0.88
CA SER A 133 12.82 3.76 0.01
C SER A 133 11.86 4.36 -1.02
N CYS A 134 10.93 3.57 -1.58
CA CYS A 134 9.90 4.10 -2.49
C CYS A 134 9.04 5.18 -1.82
N TYR A 135 8.64 4.96 -0.56
CA TYR A 135 7.84 5.92 0.20
C TYR A 135 8.64 7.18 0.54
N THR A 136 9.84 7.03 1.10
CA THR A 136 10.67 8.19 1.49
C THR A 136 11.10 9.01 0.29
N ARG A 137 11.53 8.37 -0.81
CA ARG A 137 11.91 9.05 -2.04
C ARG A 137 10.75 9.82 -2.66
N SER A 138 9.55 9.25 -2.62
CA SER A 138 8.34 9.93 -3.10
C SER A 138 8.00 11.15 -2.25
N LEU A 139 8.12 11.04 -0.92
CA LEU A 139 7.93 12.19 -0.02
C LEU A 139 8.96 13.29 -0.29
N ASP A 140 10.23 12.92 -0.51
CA ASP A 140 11.28 13.88 -0.86
C ASP A 140 11.00 14.60 -2.17
N LEU A 141 10.59 13.89 -3.23
CA LEU A 141 10.22 14.48 -4.51
C LEU A 141 9.02 15.42 -4.39
N ALA A 142 8.00 15.02 -3.62
CA ALA A 142 6.86 15.89 -3.35
C ALA A 142 7.26 17.16 -2.60
N ALA A 143 8.07 17.04 -1.55
CA ALA A 143 8.57 18.18 -0.80
C ALA A 143 9.43 19.12 -1.66
N GLN A 144 10.31 18.55 -2.50
CA GLN A 144 11.14 19.31 -3.45
C GLN A 144 10.31 20.05 -4.50
N ALA A 145 9.19 19.46 -4.93
CA ALA A 145 8.23 20.09 -5.85
C ALA A 145 7.29 21.09 -5.16
N GLY A 146 7.42 21.32 -3.85
CA GLY A 146 6.55 22.21 -3.08
C GLY A 146 5.14 21.67 -2.85
N CYS A 147 4.93 20.36 -3.03
CA CYS A 147 3.67 19.70 -2.73
C CYS A 147 3.45 19.66 -1.21
N LYS A 148 2.22 19.99 -0.80
CA LYS A 148 1.75 19.96 0.59
C LYS A 148 0.88 18.73 0.87
N SER A 149 0.42 18.06 -0.17
CA SER A 149 -0.36 16.83 -0.06
C SER A 149 0.09 15.75 -1.04
N ILE A 150 0.15 14.51 -0.56
CA ILE A 150 0.57 13.34 -1.34
C ILE A 150 -0.31 12.13 -1.01
N ALA A 151 -0.77 11.42 -2.04
CA ALA A 151 -1.51 10.17 -1.88
C ALA A 151 -0.74 8.98 -2.43
N PHE A 152 -0.62 7.92 -1.65
CA PHE A 152 0.05 6.68 -2.03
C PHE A 152 -0.95 5.62 -2.46
N SER A 153 -0.73 5.00 -3.61
CA SER A 153 -1.32 3.69 -3.89
C SER A 153 -0.64 2.59 -3.04
N ALA A 154 -1.27 1.42 -2.93
CA ALA A 154 -0.67 0.28 -2.22
C ALA A 154 0.50 -0.33 -3.03
N LEU A 155 1.71 0.19 -2.83
CA LEU A 155 2.90 -0.20 -3.59
C LEU A 155 3.24 -1.68 -3.40
N SER A 156 3.59 -2.36 -4.50
CA SER A 156 3.96 -3.77 -4.58
C SER A 156 2.93 -4.84 -4.16
N THR A 157 1.76 -4.48 -3.62
CA THR A 157 0.79 -5.49 -3.11
C THR A 157 -0.15 -6.07 -4.18
N GLY A 158 -0.03 -5.60 -5.42
CA GLY A 158 -0.73 -6.13 -6.60
C GLY A 158 0.08 -7.25 -7.28
N VAL A 159 0.37 -7.08 -8.57
CA VAL A 159 1.11 -8.07 -9.38
C VAL A 159 2.50 -8.39 -8.82
N TYR A 160 3.12 -7.48 -8.07
CA TYR A 160 4.42 -7.69 -7.43
C TYR A 160 4.37 -8.54 -6.14
N GLY A 161 3.16 -8.90 -5.68
CA GLY A 161 2.94 -9.96 -4.71
C GLY A 161 3.41 -9.71 -3.28
N TYR A 162 3.70 -8.46 -2.90
CA TYR A 162 4.08 -8.13 -1.52
C TYR A 162 2.90 -8.37 -0.56
N PRO A 163 3.07 -9.16 0.53
CA PRO A 163 2.02 -9.37 1.51
C PRO A 163 1.50 -8.05 2.09
N SER A 164 0.18 -7.82 2.02
CA SER A 164 -0.40 -6.52 2.39
C SER A 164 -0.09 -6.11 3.84
N GLY A 165 -0.02 -7.06 4.76
CA GLY A 165 0.33 -6.80 6.16
C GLY A 165 1.75 -6.24 6.32
N GLU A 166 2.75 -6.93 5.77
CA GLU A 166 4.15 -6.49 5.82
C GLU A 166 4.38 -5.18 5.04
N ALA A 167 3.68 -5.01 3.90
CA ALA A 167 3.77 -3.81 3.09
C ALA A 167 3.19 -2.58 3.81
N ALA A 168 2.03 -2.74 4.47
CA ALA A 168 1.41 -1.66 5.24
C ALA A 168 2.30 -1.24 6.42
N GLU A 169 2.84 -2.19 7.18
CA GLU A 169 3.80 -1.90 8.25
C GLU A 169 5.00 -1.10 7.73
N THR A 170 5.61 -1.55 6.63
CA THR A 170 6.75 -0.89 6.00
C THR A 170 6.40 0.53 5.54
N ALA A 171 5.25 0.71 4.90
CA ALA A 171 4.77 2.00 4.41
C ALA A 171 4.56 3.00 5.53
N ILE A 172 3.86 2.59 6.59
CA ILE A 172 3.52 3.43 7.75
C ILE A 172 4.81 3.80 8.50
N ALA A 173 5.70 2.84 8.72
CA ALA A 173 7.00 3.09 9.37
C ALA A 173 7.85 4.08 8.58
N ALA A 174 7.90 3.96 7.24
CA ALA A 174 8.66 4.86 6.38
C ALA A 174 8.10 6.29 6.40
N VAL A 175 6.78 6.45 6.29
CA VAL A 175 6.12 7.77 6.36
C VAL A 175 6.31 8.40 7.74
N LYS A 176 6.11 7.64 8.82
CA LYS A 176 6.34 8.11 10.19
C LYS A 176 7.78 8.58 10.39
N GLY A 177 8.75 7.76 9.98
CA GLY A 177 10.17 8.10 10.10
C GLY A 177 10.53 9.37 9.33
N TRP A 178 10.00 9.55 8.12
CA TRP A 178 10.23 10.75 7.33
C TRP A 178 9.65 12.03 7.97
N LEU A 179 8.48 11.93 8.60
CA LEU A 179 7.85 13.02 9.36
C LEU A 179 8.61 13.37 10.64
N GLU A 180 9.24 12.38 11.28
CA GLU A 180 10.01 12.58 12.52
C GLU A 180 11.44 13.06 12.28
N GLU A 181 11.99 12.85 11.09
CA GLU A 181 13.38 13.21 10.75
C GLU A 181 13.61 14.74 10.71
N ASP A 182 12.64 15.51 10.23
CA ASP A 182 12.74 16.98 10.11
C ASP A 182 11.38 17.64 10.31
N GLU A 183 11.20 18.33 11.45
CA GLU A 183 9.93 19.00 11.79
C GLU A 183 9.57 20.14 10.84
N GLY A 184 10.56 20.84 10.26
CA GLY A 184 10.34 21.92 9.31
C GLY A 184 9.86 21.42 7.95
N ARG A 185 10.39 20.27 7.51
CA ARG A 185 9.92 19.57 6.31
C ARG A 185 8.54 18.95 6.56
N ALA A 186 8.35 18.29 7.70
CA ALA A 186 7.07 17.72 8.10
C ALA A 186 5.97 18.78 8.20
N GLY A 187 6.26 19.95 8.78
CA GLY A 187 5.30 21.06 8.90
C GLY A 187 4.84 21.65 7.57
N LYS A 188 5.56 21.40 6.47
CA LYS A 188 5.14 21.79 5.10
C LYS A 188 4.28 20.72 4.42
N MET A 189 4.34 19.47 4.88
CA MET A 189 3.52 18.38 4.38
C MET A 189 2.22 18.33 5.18
N GLU A 190 1.18 18.98 4.66
CA GLU A 190 -0.12 19.10 5.31
C GLU A 190 -0.92 17.79 5.27
N ARG A 191 -0.73 16.93 4.26
CA ARG A 191 -1.42 15.63 4.18
C ARG A 191 -0.64 14.52 3.49
N VAL A 192 -0.55 13.36 4.15
CA VAL A 192 -0.15 12.07 3.55
C VAL A 192 -1.35 11.12 3.57
N VAL A 193 -1.78 10.66 2.41
CA VAL A 193 -2.96 9.80 2.24
C VAL A 193 -2.53 8.40 1.85
N PHE A 194 -2.89 7.40 2.64
CA PHE A 194 -2.84 6.00 2.21
C PHE A 194 -4.14 5.67 1.46
N CYS A 195 -4.05 5.56 0.13
CA CYS A 195 -5.17 5.28 -0.75
C CYS A 195 -5.15 3.81 -1.18
N SER A 196 -5.98 3.00 -0.52
CA SER A 196 -6.18 1.60 -0.90
C SER A 196 -7.21 1.49 -2.03
N PHE A 197 -7.12 0.43 -2.82
CA PHE A 197 -8.19 0.07 -3.78
C PHE A 197 -8.87 -1.24 -3.36
N LEU A 198 -8.07 -2.25 -3.00
CA LEU A 198 -8.57 -3.54 -2.55
C LEU A 198 -8.80 -3.54 -1.05
N GLU A 199 -9.87 -4.21 -0.61
CA GLU A 199 -10.22 -4.37 0.81
C GLU A 199 -9.09 -5.02 1.63
N LYS A 200 -8.31 -5.93 1.03
CA LYS A 200 -7.16 -6.57 1.71
C LYS A 200 -6.11 -5.57 2.19
N ASP A 201 -5.90 -4.50 1.42
CA ASP A 201 -4.90 -3.48 1.72
C ASP A 201 -5.48 -2.47 2.72
N GLU A 202 -6.74 -2.06 2.56
CA GLU A 202 -7.47 -1.25 3.55
C GLU A 202 -7.47 -1.91 4.93
N ARG A 203 -7.79 -3.21 5.02
CA ARG A 203 -7.73 -3.97 6.27
C ARG A 203 -6.31 -4.09 6.82
N ALA A 204 -5.28 -4.12 5.98
CA ALA A 204 -3.90 -4.15 6.44
C ALA A 204 -3.50 -2.79 7.05
N TYR A 205 -3.81 -1.68 6.39
CA TYR A 205 -3.60 -0.34 6.93
C TYR A 205 -4.41 -0.11 8.22
N GLY A 206 -5.69 -0.48 8.24
CA GLY A 206 -6.54 -0.33 9.43
C GLY A 206 -6.07 -1.12 10.66
N ARG A 207 -5.34 -2.23 10.47
CA ARG A 207 -4.71 -2.97 11.57
C ARG A 207 -3.40 -2.35 12.07
N TRP A 208 -2.61 -1.76 11.16
CA TRP A 208 -1.28 -1.25 11.50
C TRP A 208 -1.27 0.21 11.91
N ILE A 209 -2.05 1.08 11.28
CA ILE A 209 -2.07 2.51 11.58
C ILE A 209 -2.26 2.77 13.07
N PRO A 210 -3.24 2.16 13.79
CA PRO A 210 -3.42 2.45 15.21
C PRO A 210 -2.27 2.00 16.11
N LYS A 211 -1.38 1.11 15.63
CA LYS A 211 -0.18 0.73 16.36
C LYS A 211 0.92 1.79 16.30
N PHE A 212 0.99 2.54 15.19
CA PHE A 212 1.95 3.63 14.99
C PHE A 212 1.39 5.00 15.42
N PHE A 213 0.10 5.21 15.17
CA PHE A 213 -0.62 6.47 15.31
C PHE A 213 -1.90 6.28 16.14
N PRO A 214 -1.81 5.96 17.44
CA PRO A 214 -2.98 5.79 18.29
C PRO A 214 -3.78 7.09 18.42
N PRO A 215 -5.05 7.03 18.86
CA PRO A 215 -5.81 8.22 19.19
C PRO A 215 -5.05 9.08 20.20
N ALA A 216 -5.19 10.40 20.12
CA ALA A 216 -4.68 11.27 21.17
C ALA A 216 -5.41 10.95 22.47
N SER A 217 -4.67 10.65 23.55
CA SER A 217 -5.26 10.56 24.88
C SER A 217 -5.86 11.91 25.24
N THR A 218 -7.06 11.91 25.81
CA THR A 218 -7.77 13.11 26.29
C THR A 218 -7.10 13.75 27.53
N GLU A 219 -5.92 13.30 27.92
CA GLU A 219 -5.23 13.68 29.15
C GLU A 219 -4.21 14.80 28.90
N LYS A 220 -4.70 16.01 28.58
CA LYS A 220 -3.97 17.28 28.74
C LYS A 220 -4.91 18.45 29.11
N ALA A 221 -5.85 18.18 30.02
CA ALA A 221 -6.66 19.22 30.66
C ALA A 221 -6.57 19.21 32.20
N ALA A 222 -5.78 18.31 32.80
CA ALA A 222 -5.77 18.07 34.25
C ALA A 222 -4.39 18.17 34.93
N GLU A 223 -3.35 18.68 34.26
CA GLU A 223 -2.08 19.02 34.94
C GLU A 223 -2.10 20.49 35.36
N ASN A 224 -2.90 20.77 36.39
CA ASN A 224 -2.72 21.84 37.39
C ASN A 224 -3.76 21.60 38.50
N GLY A 225 -3.54 20.55 39.29
CA GLY A 225 -4.32 20.22 40.46
C GLY A 225 -3.52 19.26 41.33
N GLU A 226 -3.25 19.69 42.55
CA GLU A 226 -2.22 19.19 43.45
C GLU A 226 -2.46 17.77 43.98
N ALA A 227 -1.36 17.21 44.50
CA ALA A 227 -1.26 15.94 45.19
C ALA A 227 -2.07 15.88 46.49
N GLU A 228 -2.49 14.67 46.90
CA GLU A 228 -2.16 14.09 48.22
C GLU A 228 -2.57 12.61 48.32
N GLN A 229 -1.86 11.91 49.20
CA GLN A 229 -1.74 10.45 49.37
C GLN A 229 -2.90 9.83 50.17
N GLU A 230 -3.17 8.52 50.02
CA GLU A 230 -2.90 7.52 51.08
C GLU A 230 -3.28 6.07 50.70
N LYS A 231 -2.62 5.13 51.41
CA LYS A 231 -2.53 3.66 51.24
C LYS A 231 -3.58 2.87 52.03
N ALA A 232 -3.80 1.61 51.63
CA ALA A 232 -3.88 0.35 52.42
C ALA A 232 -4.85 -0.63 51.73
N ALA A 233 -4.50 -1.85 51.27
CA ALA A 233 -3.95 -3.08 51.91
C ALA A 233 -5.04 -4.16 52.15
N ASP A 234 -4.78 -5.33 51.54
CA ASP A 234 -5.15 -6.73 51.85
C ASP A 234 -6.60 -7.15 52.18
N ALA A 235 -7.13 -8.13 51.42
CA ALA A 235 -7.42 -9.49 51.90
C ALA A 235 -8.20 -10.35 50.86
N GLU A 236 -7.64 -11.52 50.55
CA GLU A 236 -8.34 -12.74 50.10
C GLU A 236 -8.02 -13.85 51.14
N PRO A 237 -8.56 -15.10 51.12
CA PRO A 237 -9.46 -15.75 50.16
C PRO A 237 -10.62 -16.57 50.81
N SER A 238 -11.52 -17.15 50.00
CA SER A 238 -12.15 -18.43 50.37
C SER A 238 -12.68 -19.23 49.18
N SER A 239 -12.40 -20.53 49.27
CA SER A 239 -12.61 -21.65 48.36
C SER A 239 -14.06 -22.12 48.22
N THR A 240 -14.44 -22.71 47.08
CA THR A 240 -15.05 -24.06 47.05
C THR A 240 -15.06 -24.70 45.66
N THR A 241 -14.70 -25.97 45.65
CA THR A 241 -14.72 -27.00 44.59
C THR A 241 -16.13 -27.53 44.27
N THR A 242 -16.36 -27.93 43.01
CA THR A 242 -17.10 -29.17 42.67
C THR A 242 -16.82 -29.63 41.22
N GLU A 243 -16.52 -30.92 41.08
CA GLU A 243 -16.38 -31.68 39.83
C GLU A 243 -17.74 -31.97 39.14
N GLY A 244 -17.71 -32.29 37.84
CA GLY A 244 -18.88 -32.82 37.11
C GLY A 244 -18.67 -33.04 35.60
N THR A 245 -18.00 -34.15 35.26
CA THR A 245 -18.16 -35.06 34.09
C THR A 245 -18.74 -34.59 32.74
N SER A 246 -17.92 -34.81 31.69
CA SER A 246 -18.17 -35.57 30.44
C SER A 246 -19.43 -35.30 29.61
N GLU A 247 -19.25 -34.87 28.34
CA GLU A 247 -19.42 -35.72 27.14
C GLU A 247 -19.22 -34.91 25.84
N VAL A 248 -18.54 -35.54 24.87
CA VAL A 248 -18.23 -35.02 23.53
C VAL A 248 -19.18 -35.70 22.53
N PRO A 249 -19.91 -34.97 21.67
CA PRO A 249 -20.60 -35.57 20.53
C PRO A 249 -19.68 -35.58 19.30
N VAL A 250 -19.35 -36.80 18.85
CA VAL A 250 -18.70 -37.09 17.57
C VAL A 250 -19.75 -36.98 16.44
N LEU A 251 -19.41 -36.27 15.36
CA LEU A 251 -20.18 -36.21 14.11
C LEU A 251 -19.57 -37.20 13.09
N PRO A 252 -20.41 -37.89 12.28
CA PRO A 252 -19.97 -39.01 11.43
C PRO A 252 -19.35 -38.61 10.08
N ASP A 253 -18.55 -39.54 9.55
CA ASP A 253 -17.73 -39.45 8.34
C ASP A 253 -18.51 -39.19 7.04
N VAL A 254 -17.90 -38.39 6.17
CA VAL A 254 -18.36 -38.06 4.81
C VAL A 254 -17.84 -39.11 3.82
N PRO A 255 -18.68 -39.68 2.93
CA PRO A 255 -18.21 -40.64 1.93
C PRO A 255 -17.49 -39.94 0.77
N THR A 256 -16.19 -40.18 0.63
CA THR A 256 -15.41 -39.78 -0.54
C THR A 256 -15.59 -40.81 -1.65
N LYS A 257 -16.27 -40.45 -2.74
CA LYS A 257 -16.19 -41.18 -4.01
C LYS A 257 -15.27 -40.42 -4.96
N GLU A 258 -14.15 -41.05 -5.27
CA GLU A 258 -13.17 -40.62 -6.28
C GLU A 258 -13.80 -40.67 -7.68
N PRO A 259 -13.53 -39.68 -8.55
CA PRO A 259 -13.70 -39.84 -9.99
C PRO A 259 -12.46 -40.52 -10.57
N THR A 260 -12.70 -41.63 -11.24
CA THR A 260 -11.78 -42.41 -12.07
C THR A 260 -11.10 -41.55 -13.14
N GLU A 261 -9.76 -41.55 -13.16
CA GLU A 261 -8.93 -41.11 -14.28
C GLU A 261 -8.75 -42.27 -15.27
N ASP A 262 -9.30 -42.14 -16.48
CA ASP A 262 -8.95 -42.97 -17.62
C ASP A 262 -7.65 -42.43 -18.25
N LEU A 263 -6.54 -43.10 -17.97
CA LEU A 263 -5.30 -43.01 -18.75
C LEU A 263 -5.29 -44.12 -19.79
N GLN A 264 -5.04 -43.78 -21.06
CA GLN A 264 -4.21 -44.60 -21.95
C GLN A 264 -3.39 -43.74 -22.95
N PRO A 265 -2.23 -44.26 -23.40
CA PRO A 265 -1.02 -43.48 -23.66
C PRO A 265 -0.59 -43.43 -25.15
N ASP A 266 0.34 -42.51 -25.42
CA ASP A 266 1.36 -42.45 -26.49
C ASP A 266 1.05 -42.85 -27.94
N GLY A 267 1.40 -41.96 -28.88
CA GLY A 267 1.63 -42.31 -30.28
C GLY A 267 1.62 -41.15 -31.28
N GLN A 268 2.68 -40.33 -31.32
CA GLN A 268 3.08 -39.60 -32.55
C GLN A 268 3.49 -40.60 -33.66
N PRO A 269 3.60 -40.25 -34.97
CA PRO A 269 3.79 -38.91 -35.57
C PRO A 269 2.85 -38.65 -36.79
N GLU A 270 2.83 -37.47 -37.43
CA GLU A 270 3.63 -37.20 -38.64
C GLU A 270 3.60 -35.72 -39.05
N ALA A 271 4.75 -35.27 -39.54
CA ALA A 271 4.95 -34.03 -40.25
C ALA A 271 4.43 -34.09 -41.69
N LYS A 272 3.80 -33.02 -42.17
CA LYS A 272 3.80 -32.67 -43.60
C LYS A 272 4.16 -31.20 -43.80
N LYS A 273 5.35 -31.02 -44.38
CA LYS A 273 5.85 -29.78 -45.00
C LYS A 273 5.23 -29.58 -46.38
N ALA A 274 5.25 -28.31 -46.78
CA ALA A 274 5.32 -27.74 -48.14
C ALA A 274 4.00 -27.47 -48.89
N LYS A 275 3.75 -26.17 -49.13
CA LYS A 275 4.14 -25.54 -50.40
C LYS A 275 4.38 -24.04 -50.20
N ARG A 276 5.64 -23.62 -50.39
CA ARG A 276 6.01 -22.22 -50.70
C ARG A 276 5.80 -22.06 -52.20
N ASP A 277 5.24 -20.94 -52.61
CA ASP A 277 5.15 -20.53 -54.00
C ASP A 277 6.22 -19.46 -54.23
N ASP A 278 7.29 -19.84 -54.93
CA ASP A 278 8.36 -18.96 -55.36
C ASP A 278 7.97 -18.40 -56.73
N GLY A 279 7.41 -17.19 -56.75
CA GLY A 279 7.24 -16.39 -57.97
C GLY A 279 8.44 -15.48 -58.19
N THR A 280 9.43 -15.97 -58.92
CA THR A 280 10.52 -15.16 -59.49
C THR A 280 10.00 -14.27 -60.61
N GLY A 281 10.20 -12.96 -60.49
CA GLY A 281 10.01 -11.99 -61.57
C GLY A 281 11.17 -11.00 -61.57
N THR A 282 12.24 -11.34 -62.27
CA THR A 282 13.34 -10.43 -62.59
C THR A 282 13.23 -9.94 -64.03
N ASN A 283 13.60 -8.68 -64.18
CA ASN A 283 14.16 -7.99 -65.34
C ASN A 283 13.27 -7.17 -66.29
N ASP A 284 13.37 -5.85 -66.07
CA ASP A 284 14.21 -4.93 -66.87
C ASP A 284 13.61 -4.40 -68.18
N LYS A 285 13.34 -3.08 -68.20
CA LYS A 285 13.89 -2.09 -69.17
C LYS A 285 13.21 -0.72 -69.08
N LEU A 286 14.07 0.30 -69.02
CA LEU A 286 13.93 1.73 -69.42
C LEU A 286 12.97 2.63 -68.61
#